data_AF-A0AA46KDD7-F1
#
_entry.id   AF-A0AA46KDD7-F1
#
_cell.length_a   1.000
_cell.length_b   1.000
_cell.length_c   1.000
_cell.angle_alpha   90.00
_cell.angle_beta   90.00
_cell.angle_gamma   90.00
#
_symmetry.space_group_name_H-M   'P 1'
#
loop_
_entity.id
_entity.type
_entity.pdbx_description
1 polymer ?
#
loop_
_entity_poly.entity_id
_entity_poly.type
_entity_poly.pdbx_seq_one_letter_code
_entity_poly.pdbx_strand_id
1 'polypeptide(L)'
;MVTSNSNSQKYSDTQAIQNDYPTVSPSVFGSSITSVDTLINNMRVNNKINPQFKTQWLKKRQKVIDSAISTTDTIIINGKKPILQTIKRPVNGQVAIIDWLNITFDISTINEKYRRTNEDDDQYMALCQAAVADFAPMLARIFGKKYSVISQNQNGANFYKYSFNFGENYGKICIGGQRDTVLIMLNGTGCSLAPQGWETYMYQFLSSLDEKTQKPKITRIDLAHDDLKGEYLDVHVLDQLETDDLFHCGGAPHTVGHLGNWKYDDPNNNGLTLNIGKRDSGKFARFYEKGKKLGDKDGEYSRWVRAEVEFKANDRFIPFDVLKDPSAYFMGAYPVFADLFDYERINKLEIIQKISEITLQHSFDWLKT
;
A
#
# COMPACT_ATOMS: atom_id res chain seq x y z
N MET A 1 -28.96 32.27 52.10
CA MET A 1 -28.30 32.91 50.94
C MET A 1 -26.81 32.66 51.07
N VAL A 2 -26.31 31.64 50.38
CA VAL A 2 -24.90 31.24 50.36
C VAL A 2 -24.52 31.16 48.89
N THR A 3 -23.57 32.00 48.49
CA THR A 3 -23.10 32.19 47.12
C THR A 3 -22.19 31.05 46.69
N SER A 4 -22.47 30.48 45.52
CA SER A 4 -21.69 29.44 44.85
C SER A 4 -20.54 30.07 44.04
N ASN A 5 -19.29 29.74 44.41
CA ASN A 5 -18.12 30.00 43.57
C ASN A 5 -17.97 28.87 42.56
N SER A 6 -18.00 29.22 41.27
CA SER A 6 -17.67 28.35 40.15
C SER A 6 -16.18 28.48 39.81
N ASN A 7 -15.42 27.41 40.03
CA ASN A 7 -14.04 27.30 39.54
C ASN A 7 -14.05 26.58 38.18
N SER A 8 -14.01 27.36 37.10
CA SER A 8 -13.67 26.87 35.77
C SER A 8 -12.16 26.86 35.61
N GLN A 9 -11.55 25.67 35.68
CA GLN A 9 -10.16 25.48 35.27
C GLN A 9 -10.09 25.59 33.74
N LYS A 10 -9.49 26.70 33.28
CA LYS A 10 -9.08 26.93 31.89
C LYS A 10 -8.02 25.90 31.52
N TYR A 11 -8.29 25.08 30.52
CA TYR A 11 -7.25 24.36 29.79
C TYR A 11 -6.44 25.39 28.99
N SER A 12 -5.12 25.38 29.19
CA SER A 12 -4.17 26.24 28.48
C SER A 12 -4.09 25.86 27.01
N ASP A 13 -4.10 26.88 26.14
CA ASP A 13 -3.92 26.80 24.70
C ASP A 13 -2.75 25.88 24.30
N THR A 14 -3.05 24.84 23.54
CA THR A 14 -2.06 23.99 22.89
C THR A 14 -1.48 24.79 21.72
N GLN A 15 -0.25 25.30 21.89
CA GLN A 15 0.49 25.92 20.80
C GLN A 15 0.65 24.89 19.66
N ALA A 16 0.10 25.22 18.50
CA ALA A 16 0.31 24.46 17.28
C ALA A 16 1.81 24.42 16.98
N ILE A 17 2.41 23.22 17.03
CA ILE A 17 3.79 23.01 16.62
C ILE A 17 3.83 23.16 15.10
N GLN A 18 4.28 24.34 14.65
CA GLN A 18 4.55 24.63 13.25
C GLN A 18 5.76 23.81 12.81
N ASN A 19 5.52 22.71 12.09
CA ASN A 19 6.58 21.95 11.44
C ASN A 19 6.88 22.61 10.09
N ASP A 20 7.93 23.42 10.04
CA ASP A 20 8.45 24.00 8.80
C ASP A 20 9.11 22.90 7.96
N TYR A 21 8.35 22.32 7.03
CA TYR A 21 8.89 21.48 5.96
C TYR A 21 9.03 22.31 4.68
N PRO A 22 10.20 22.29 4.00
CA PRO A 22 10.35 22.94 2.70
C PRO A 22 9.49 22.24 1.65
N THR A 23 8.62 23.00 1.01
CA THR A 23 7.77 22.57 -0.11
C THR A 23 8.65 22.30 -1.33
N VAL A 24 8.85 21.03 -1.69
CA VAL A 24 9.59 20.67 -2.92
C VAL A 24 8.57 20.43 -4.03
N SER A 25 8.63 21.22 -5.10
CA SER A 25 7.74 21.10 -6.26
C SER A 25 8.12 19.88 -7.11
N PRO A 26 7.16 19.02 -7.50
CA PRO A 26 7.42 17.85 -8.32
C PRO A 26 7.48 18.24 -9.80
N SER A 27 8.54 18.92 -10.20
CA SER A 27 8.88 19.07 -11.60
C SER A 27 10.38 18.91 -11.72
N VAL A 28 10.86 17.76 -12.16
CA VAL A 28 11.70 17.56 -13.34
C VAL A 28 11.91 16.02 -13.48
N PHE A 29 11.96 15.54 -14.73
CA PHE A 29 12.65 14.34 -15.23
C PHE A 29 11.81 13.17 -15.74
N GLY A 30 12.19 12.74 -16.95
CA GLY A 30 11.52 11.75 -17.78
C GLY A 30 11.97 10.31 -17.54
N SER A 31 10.98 9.44 -17.45
CA SER A 31 11.06 8.03 -17.81
C SER A 31 10.33 7.83 -19.14
N SER A 32 10.60 6.74 -19.86
CA SER A 32 9.94 6.41 -21.13
C SER A 32 8.45 6.12 -20.92
N ILE A 33 7.62 7.17 -20.98
CA ILE A 33 6.17 7.10 -20.91
C ILE A 33 5.67 6.30 -22.11
N THR A 34 5.04 5.16 -21.85
CA THR A 34 4.34 4.39 -22.90
C THR A 34 2.88 4.79 -22.91
N SER A 35 2.31 5.08 -24.08
CA SER A 35 0.90 5.50 -24.18
C SER A 35 -0.06 4.38 -23.75
N VAL A 36 -1.22 4.77 -23.19
CA VAL A 36 -2.29 3.87 -22.71
C VAL A 36 -2.69 2.85 -23.79
N ASP A 37 -2.87 3.30 -25.02
CA ASP A 37 -3.27 2.46 -26.15
C ASP A 37 -2.24 1.37 -26.48
N THR A 38 -0.94 1.69 -26.39
CA THR A 38 0.14 0.72 -26.64
C THR A 38 0.15 -0.36 -25.56
N LEU A 39 -0.19 -0.01 -24.32
CA LEU A 39 -0.20 -0.94 -23.18
C LEU A 39 -1.44 -1.83 -23.12
N ILE A 40 -2.63 -1.33 -23.48
CA ILE A 40 -3.86 -2.14 -23.62
C ILE A 40 -3.64 -3.23 -24.68
N ASN A 41 -3.06 -2.88 -25.83
CA ASN A 41 -2.69 -3.84 -26.87
C ASN A 41 -1.67 -4.87 -26.37
N ASN A 42 -0.67 -4.43 -25.58
CA ASN A 42 0.30 -5.31 -24.92
C ASN A 42 -0.27 -6.13 -23.75
N MET A 43 -1.51 -5.88 -23.29
CA MET A 43 -2.24 -6.71 -22.32
C MET A 43 -3.15 -7.75 -22.97
N ARG A 44 -3.20 -7.81 -24.31
CA ARG A 44 -3.99 -8.77 -25.09
C ARG A 44 -5.49 -8.74 -24.73
N VAL A 45 -6.03 -7.55 -24.46
CA VAL A 45 -7.46 -7.36 -24.16
C VAL A 45 -8.30 -7.53 -25.42
N ASN A 46 -9.33 -8.37 -25.36
CA ASN A 46 -10.36 -8.45 -26.40
C ASN A 46 -11.39 -7.34 -26.16
N ASN A 47 -11.45 -6.33 -27.04
CA ASN A 47 -12.42 -5.23 -26.96
C ASN A 47 -13.86 -5.69 -27.23
N LYS A 48 -14.51 -6.30 -26.23
CA LYS A 48 -15.94 -6.66 -26.25
C LYS A 48 -16.73 -5.92 -25.17
N ILE A 49 -16.50 -4.62 -25.01
CA ILE A 49 -17.30 -3.82 -24.07
C ILE A 49 -18.69 -3.56 -24.67
N ASN A 50 -19.75 -3.88 -23.90
CA ASN A 50 -21.13 -3.59 -24.27
C ASN A 50 -21.34 -2.06 -24.49
N PRO A 51 -21.92 -1.60 -25.63
CA PRO A 51 -22.12 -0.18 -25.92
C PRO A 51 -22.99 0.60 -24.93
N GLN A 52 -24.01 -0.04 -24.33
CA GLN A 52 -24.86 0.60 -23.32
C GLN A 52 -24.09 0.80 -22.01
N PHE A 53 -23.30 -0.20 -21.64
CA PHE A 53 -22.38 -0.13 -20.51
C PHE A 53 -21.38 1.01 -20.73
N LYS A 54 -20.74 1.09 -21.91
CA LYS A 54 -19.81 2.16 -22.29
C LYS A 54 -20.41 3.57 -22.12
N THR A 55 -21.71 3.75 -22.39
CA THR A 55 -22.38 5.06 -22.30
C THR A 55 -22.65 5.48 -20.85
N GLN A 56 -23.15 4.58 -19.99
CA GLN A 56 -23.28 4.88 -18.56
C GLN A 56 -21.91 5.07 -17.90
N TRP A 57 -20.92 4.34 -18.41
CA TRP A 57 -19.56 4.31 -17.93
C TRP A 57 -18.78 5.60 -18.21
N LEU A 58 -18.92 6.19 -19.42
CA LEU A 58 -18.33 7.50 -19.73
C LEU A 58 -18.81 8.62 -18.79
N LYS A 59 -20.06 8.54 -18.29
CA LYS A 59 -20.58 9.48 -17.29
C LYS A 59 -19.92 9.30 -15.92
N LYS A 60 -19.54 8.07 -15.55
CA LYS A 60 -18.82 7.78 -14.29
C LYS A 60 -17.37 8.26 -14.35
N ARG A 61 -16.67 8.02 -15.48
CA ARG A 61 -15.29 8.51 -15.69
C ARG A 61 -15.18 10.03 -15.51
N GLN A 62 -16.15 10.79 -16.00
CA GLN A 62 -16.15 12.25 -15.85
C GLN A 62 -16.14 12.71 -14.38
N LYS A 63 -16.79 11.97 -13.47
CA LYS A 63 -16.82 12.32 -12.04
C LYS A 63 -15.48 12.10 -11.33
N VAL A 64 -14.65 11.17 -11.82
CA VAL A 64 -13.31 10.91 -11.26
C VAL A 64 -12.40 12.13 -11.42
N ILE A 65 -12.49 12.80 -12.57
CA ILE A 65 -11.65 13.94 -12.98
C ILE A 65 -11.80 15.13 -12.03
N ASP A 66 -13.01 15.38 -11.52
CA ASP A 66 -13.32 16.61 -10.77
C ASP A 66 -12.86 16.60 -9.29
N SER A 67 -12.24 15.52 -8.80
CA SER A 67 -12.01 15.27 -7.36
C SER A 67 -10.58 15.50 -6.83
N ALA A 68 -9.66 16.00 -7.65
CA ALA A 68 -8.26 16.17 -7.28
C ALA A 68 -8.00 17.45 -6.44
N ILE A 69 -8.02 17.33 -5.10
CA ILE A 69 -7.50 18.35 -4.18
C ILE A 69 -6.67 17.71 -3.06
N SER A 70 -5.53 18.33 -2.77
CA SER A 70 -4.52 17.93 -1.79
C SER A 70 -4.91 18.31 -0.36
N THR A 71 -5.69 17.48 0.32
CA THR A 71 -5.81 17.52 1.79
C THR A 71 -5.92 16.12 2.39
N THR A 72 -5.34 15.97 3.59
CA THR A 72 -5.60 14.83 4.48
C THR A 72 -6.78 15.21 5.36
N ASP A 73 -7.88 14.48 5.25
CA ASP A 73 -9.08 14.73 6.04
C ASP A 73 -9.17 13.67 7.16
N THR A 74 -9.42 14.06 8.40
CA THR A 74 -9.75 13.10 9.46
C THR A 74 -11.24 13.16 9.71
N ILE A 75 -11.91 12.03 9.49
CA ILE A 75 -13.35 11.89 9.66
C ILE A 75 -13.66 11.02 10.88
N ILE A 76 -14.82 11.25 11.47
CA ILE A 76 -15.37 10.38 12.52
C ILE A 76 -16.40 9.48 11.86
N ILE A 77 -16.14 8.18 11.88
CA ILE A 77 -17.13 7.17 11.49
C ILE A 77 -17.99 6.83 12.70
N ASN A 78 -19.25 7.23 12.65
CA ASN A 78 -20.23 7.03 13.73
C ASN A 78 -20.84 5.62 13.66
N GLY A 79 -20.04 4.62 14.03
CA GLY A 79 -20.52 3.26 14.28
C GLY A 79 -20.90 3.02 15.75
N LYS A 80 -21.08 1.74 16.14
CA LYS A 80 -21.27 1.33 17.56
C LYS A 80 -20.14 1.81 18.48
N LYS A 81 -18.95 2.03 17.93
CA LYS A 81 -17.83 2.74 18.55
C LYS A 81 -17.33 3.75 17.51
N PRO A 82 -17.24 5.05 17.85
CA PRO A 82 -16.68 6.03 16.93
C PRO A 82 -15.23 5.69 16.58
N ILE A 83 -14.90 5.73 15.29
CA ILE A 83 -13.53 5.49 14.80
C ILE A 83 -13.05 6.78 14.12
N LEU A 84 -11.87 7.24 14.52
CA LEU A 84 -11.14 8.29 13.80
C LEU A 84 -10.45 7.64 12.59
N GLN A 85 -10.89 8.01 11.39
CA GLN A 85 -10.30 7.54 10.14
C GLN A 85 -9.65 8.72 9.43
N THR A 86 -8.33 8.64 9.25
CA THR A 86 -7.60 9.55 8.37
C THR A 86 -7.72 9.09 6.92
N ILE A 87 -8.18 9.98 6.06
CA ILE A 87 -8.26 9.79 4.61
C ILE A 87 -7.08 10.52 3.99
N LYS A 88 -6.21 9.76 3.33
CA LYS A 88 -5.16 10.32 2.49
C LYS A 88 -5.68 10.37 1.06
N ARG A 89 -5.78 11.58 0.50
CA ARG A 89 -6.10 11.73 -0.93
C ARG A 89 -4.80 11.62 -1.75
N PRO A 90 -4.86 11.11 -2.99
CA PRO A 90 -3.74 11.24 -3.92
C PRO A 90 -3.30 12.70 -4.04
N VAL A 91 -2.00 12.94 -4.19
CA VAL A 91 -1.50 14.29 -4.49
C VAL A 91 -2.00 14.74 -5.86
N ASN A 92 -1.99 16.05 -6.14
CA ASN A 92 -2.50 16.57 -7.40
C ASN A 92 -1.84 15.89 -8.62
N GLY A 93 -2.67 15.44 -9.57
CA GLY A 93 -2.21 14.68 -10.73
C GLY A 93 -1.72 13.27 -10.41
N GLN A 94 -2.25 12.64 -9.36
CA GLN A 94 -2.14 11.21 -9.06
C GLN A 94 -3.55 10.66 -8.76
N VAL A 95 -3.77 9.37 -9.00
CA VAL A 95 -5.01 8.66 -8.66
C VAL A 95 -4.83 7.63 -7.54
N ALA A 96 -3.61 7.20 -7.22
CA ALA A 96 -3.37 6.21 -6.17
C ALA A 96 -2.52 6.75 -5.02
N ILE A 97 -2.76 6.20 -3.83
CA ILE A 97 -1.95 6.37 -2.62
C ILE A 97 -1.23 5.06 -2.27
N ILE A 98 -0.18 5.15 -1.46
CA ILE A 98 0.44 3.99 -0.81
C ILE A 98 -0.32 3.70 0.49
N ASP A 99 -0.82 2.48 0.66
CA ASP A 99 -1.59 2.00 1.82
C ASP A 99 -0.87 0.88 2.60
N TRP A 100 0.25 0.36 2.07
CA TRP A 100 1.14 -0.55 2.78
C TRP A 100 2.53 -0.52 2.16
N LEU A 101 3.59 -0.62 2.96
CA LEU A 101 4.96 -0.76 2.45
C LEU A 101 5.77 -1.72 3.32
N ASN A 102 6.36 -2.75 2.70
CA ASN A 102 7.43 -3.54 3.30
C ASN A 102 8.73 -3.32 2.55
N ILE A 103 9.78 -2.97 3.28
CA ILE A 103 11.14 -2.93 2.75
C ILE A 103 12.04 -3.91 3.53
N THR A 104 13.02 -4.48 2.85
CA THR A 104 14.08 -5.26 3.49
C THR A 104 15.44 -4.74 3.07
N PHE A 105 16.41 -4.82 3.98
CA PHE A 105 17.82 -4.56 3.73
C PHE A 105 18.67 -5.41 4.70
N ASP A 106 19.96 -5.58 4.42
CA ASP A 106 20.90 -6.28 5.31
C ASP A 106 21.17 -5.45 6.58
N ILE A 107 21.34 -6.10 7.74
CA ILE A 107 21.59 -5.47 9.05
C ILE A 107 22.77 -4.49 9.04
N SER A 108 23.75 -4.70 8.17
CA SER A 108 24.88 -3.79 7.91
C SER A 108 24.45 -2.36 7.55
N THR A 109 23.24 -2.20 6.99
CA THR A 109 22.61 -0.90 6.71
C THR A 109 22.41 -0.06 7.97
N ILE A 110 22.13 -0.70 9.10
CA ILE A 110 22.11 -0.03 10.40
C ILE A 110 23.54 0.12 10.86
N ASN A 111 24.23 -1.00 11.06
CA ASN A 111 25.66 -1.07 11.35
C ASN A 111 26.13 -2.53 11.31
N GLU A 112 27.32 -2.80 10.76
CA GLU A 112 27.91 -4.14 10.71
C GLU A 112 28.10 -4.78 12.11
N LYS A 113 28.27 -3.96 13.16
CA LYS A 113 28.39 -4.42 14.55
C LYS A 113 27.18 -5.22 15.07
N TYR A 114 26.05 -5.16 14.37
CA TYR A 114 24.81 -5.85 14.75
C TYR A 114 24.63 -7.21 14.06
N ARG A 115 25.58 -7.64 13.22
CA ARG A 115 25.56 -8.99 12.64
C ARG A 115 25.77 -10.01 13.74
N ARG A 116 24.87 -11.00 13.83
CA ARG A 116 25.01 -12.10 14.81
C ARG A 116 26.21 -12.95 14.43
N THR A 117 27.03 -13.27 15.42
CA THR A 117 28.16 -14.19 15.30
C THR A 117 27.95 -15.37 16.24
N ASN A 118 28.23 -15.18 17.52
CA ASN A 118 28.20 -16.23 18.54
C ASN A 118 27.31 -15.88 19.74
N GLU A 119 26.52 -14.81 19.64
CA GLU A 119 25.62 -14.38 20.70
C GLU A 119 24.57 -15.47 20.98
N ASP A 120 24.36 -15.77 22.26
CA ASP A 120 23.18 -16.53 22.68
C ASP A 120 21.89 -15.74 22.42
N ASP A 121 20.74 -16.31 22.76
CA ASP A 121 19.45 -15.71 22.42
C ASP A 121 19.13 -14.43 23.21
N ASP A 122 19.64 -14.30 24.43
CA ASP A 122 19.42 -13.12 25.27
C ASP A 122 20.36 -11.99 24.81
N GLN A 123 21.61 -12.32 24.54
CA GLN A 123 22.59 -11.41 23.94
C GLN A 123 22.15 -10.92 22.56
N TYR A 124 21.63 -11.82 21.72
CA TYR A 124 21.16 -11.44 20.38
C TYR A 124 19.90 -10.57 20.43
N MET A 125 19.01 -10.79 21.40
CA MET A 125 17.88 -9.88 21.64
C MET A 125 18.39 -8.47 22.00
N ALA A 126 19.34 -8.35 22.93
CA ALA A 126 19.93 -7.07 23.32
C ALA A 126 20.61 -6.37 22.14
N LEU A 127 21.29 -7.13 21.28
CA LEU A 127 21.88 -6.64 20.03
C LEU A 127 20.81 -6.08 19.08
N CYS A 128 19.68 -6.79 18.92
CA CYS A 128 18.56 -6.34 18.10
C CYS A 128 17.89 -5.08 18.66
N GLN A 129 17.71 -4.98 19.99
CA GLN A 129 17.20 -3.78 20.65
C GLN A 129 18.10 -2.57 20.36
N ALA A 130 19.42 -2.74 20.47
CA ALA A 130 20.38 -1.69 20.17
C ALA A 130 20.35 -1.29 18.69
N ALA A 131 20.24 -2.25 17.76
CA ALA A 131 20.13 -1.96 16.33
C ALA A 131 18.89 -1.12 16.00
N VAL A 132 17.76 -1.45 16.61
CA VAL A 132 16.50 -0.74 16.42
C VAL A 132 16.57 0.68 17.00
N ALA A 133 17.23 0.86 18.15
CA ALA A 133 17.47 2.18 18.73
C ALA A 133 18.37 3.04 17.83
N ASP A 134 19.46 2.49 17.30
CA ASP A 134 20.36 3.18 16.36
C ASP A 134 19.66 3.53 15.03
N PHE A 135 18.63 2.77 14.62
CA PHE A 135 17.83 3.07 13.42
C PHE A 135 16.70 4.09 13.66
N ALA A 136 16.30 4.34 14.91
CA ALA A 136 15.21 5.26 15.24
C ALA A 136 15.37 6.68 14.64
N PRO A 137 16.57 7.30 14.60
CA PRO A 137 16.78 8.59 13.93
C PRO A 137 16.47 8.56 12.43
N MET A 138 16.71 7.44 11.75
CA MET A 138 16.35 7.26 10.34
C MET A 138 14.83 7.25 10.17
N LEU A 139 14.10 6.54 11.04
CA LEU A 139 12.63 6.58 11.06
C LEU A 139 12.11 8.01 11.29
N ALA A 140 12.71 8.75 12.22
CA ALA A 140 12.35 10.14 12.47
C ALA A 140 12.59 11.02 11.23
N ARG A 141 13.67 10.78 10.50
CA ARG A 141 14.00 11.53 9.28
C ARG A 141 13.01 11.25 8.14
N ILE A 142 12.63 9.98 7.94
CA ILE A 142 11.76 9.58 6.82
C ILE A 142 10.29 9.88 7.13
N PHE A 143 9.82 9.50 8.32
CA PHE A 143 8.40 9.51 8.66
C PHE A 143 8.02 10.56 9.71
N GLY A 144 9.00 11.26 10.29
CA GLY A 144 8.78 12.24 11.36
C GLY A 144 8.95 11.64 12.77
N LYS A 145 9.20 12.51 13.75
CA LYS A 145 9.59 12.15 15.13
C LYS A 145 8.66 11.14 15.82
N LYS A 146 7.35 11.19 15.56
CA LYS A 146 6.40 10.23 16.18
C LYS A 146 6.66 8.78 15.79
N TYR A 147 7.32 8.53 14.66
CA TYR A 147 7.65 7.19 14.19
C TYR A 147 8.92 6.61 14.82
N SER A 148 9.73 7.41 15.52
CA SER A 148 10.96 6.90 16.17
C SER A 148 10.73 6.38 17.58
N VAL A 149 9.49 6.41 18.09
CA VAL A 149 9.13 5.76 19.35
C VAL A 149 8.99 4.27 19.07
N ILE A 150 9.77 3.44 19.76
CA ILE A 150 9.86 2.01 19.46
C ILE A 150 9.55 1.21 20.72
N SER A 151 8.70 0.20 20.59
CA SER A 151 8.40 -0.77 21.64
C SER A 151 8.60 -2.20 21.12
N GLN A 152 9.19 -3.05 21.95
CA GLN A 152 9.40 -4.45 21.59
C GLN A 152 8.12 -5.27 21.76
N ASN A 153 7.87 -6.19 20.82
CA ASN A 153 6.81 -7.19 20.94
C ASN A 153 7.31 -8.44 21.68
N GLN A 154 6.36 -9.17 22.29
CA GLN A 154 6.65 -10.46 22.92
C GLN A 154 7.15 -11.52 21.92
N ASN A 155 6.62 -11.47 20.70
CA ASN A 155 6.88 -12.46 19.65
C ASN A 155 7.52 -11.83 18.42
N GLY A 156 8.26 -12.67 17.68
CA GLY A 156 8.66 -12.38 16.31
C GLY A 156 7.47 -12.20 15.36
N ALA A 157 7.75 -11.77 14.13
CA ALA A 157 6.73 -11.55 13.10
C ALA A 157 7.32 -11.81 11.71
N ASN A 158 6.50 -12.23 10.75
CA ASN A 158 6.90 -12.45 9.34
C ASN A 158 8.16 -13.32 9.17
N PHE A 159 8.27 -14.38 9.97
CA PHE A 159 9.42 -15.31 9.98
C PHE A 159 10.74 -14.72 10.51
N TYR A 160 10.70 -13.56 11.15
CA TYR A 160 11.81 -13.00 11.92
C TYR A 160 11.65 -13.35 13.40
N LYS A 161 12.77 -13.62 14.06
CA LYS A 161 12.80 -14.00 15.48
C LYS A 161 12.27 -12.90 16.41
N TYR A 162 12.59 -11.64 16.13
CA TYR A 162 12.21 -10.50 16.96
C TYR A 162 11.46 -9.44 16.16
N SER A 163 10.53 -8.75 16.81
CA SER A 163 9.79 -7.65 16.21
C SER A 163 9.55 -6.50 17.18
N PHE A 164 9.49 -5.29 16.64
CA PHE A 164 9.38 -4.04 17.38
C PHE A 164 8.35 -3.15 16.68
N ASN A 165 7.33 -2.67 17.40
CA ASN A 165 6.41 -1.69 16.85
C ASN A 165 7.06 -0.31 16.88
N PHE A 166 6.80 0.50 15.87
CA PHE A 166 7.20 1.91 15.87
C PHE A 166 6.00 2.85 15.77
N GLY A 167 6.14 4.03 16.35
CA GLY A 167 5.06 4.97 16.62
C GLY A 167 3.93 4.34 17.43
N GLU A 168 2.68 4.75 17.16
CA GLU A 168 1.49 4.19 17.81
C GLU A 168 0.97 2.97 17.03
N ASN A 169 1.84 1.97 16.86
CA ASN A 169 1.59 0.82 15.98
C ASN A 169 1.41 1.21 14.50
N TYR A 170 2.15 2.22 14.04
CA TYR A 170 2.19 2.62 12.62
C TYR A 170 2.92 1.61 11.74
N GLY A 171 3.69 0.73 12.36
CA GLY A 171 4.42 -0.31 11.65
C GLY A 171 5.31 -1.13 12.57
N LYS A 172 6.17 -1.96 11.94
CA LYS A 172 7.08 -2.86 12.64
C LYS A 172 8.48 -2.85 12.04
N ILE A 173 9.49 -3.04 12.89
CA ILE A 173 10.83 -3.49 12.53
C ILE A 173 10.94 -4.95 12.93
N CYS A 174 11.45 -5.82 12.05
CA CYS A 174 11.68 -7.22 12.36
C CYS A 174 13.14 -7.60 12.05
N ILE A 175 13.80 -8.30 12.98
CA ILE A 175 15.21 -8.70 12.91
C ILE A 175 15.35 -10.17 13.32
N GLY A 176 16.37 -10.85 12.80
CA GLY A 176 16.61 -12.27 13.06
C GLY A 176 15.84 -13.19 12.12
N GLY A 177 15.73 -12.78 10.86
CA GLY A 177 15.24 -13.60 9.76
C GLY A 177 16.40 -14.29 9.02
N GLN A 178 16.14 -14.72 7.79
CA GLN A 178 17.17 -15.31 6.93
C GLN A 178 18.12 -14.22 6.39
N ARG A 179 19.39 -14.58 6.19
CA ARG A 179 20.41 -13.76 5.51
C ARG A 179 20.60 -12.37 6.15
N ASP A 180 20.57 -12.32 7.49
CA ASP A 180 20.80 -11.09 8.28
C ASP A 180 19.94 -9.90 7.84
N THR A 181 18.74 -10.17 7.34
CA THR A 181 17.84 -9.12 6.88
C THR A 181 17.14 -8.43 8.03
N VAL A 182 16.84 -7.14 7.81
CA VAL A 182 15.92 -6.33 8.59
C VAL A 182 14.72 -6.03 7.72
N LEU A 183 13.52 -6.21 8.26
CA LEU A 183 12.26 -5.86 7.61
C LEU A 183 11.66 -4.64 8.29
N ILE A 184 11.41 -3.58 7.53
CA ILE A 184 10.57 -2.44 7.97
C ILE A 184 9.22 -2.56 7.28
N MET A 185 8.15 -2.56 8.08
CA MET A 185 6.76 -2.63 7.63
C MET A 185 6.03 -1.37 8.05
N LEU A 186 5.46 -0.64 7.11
CA LEU A 186 4.56 0.48 7.34
C LEU A 186 3.14 0.05 6.96
N ASN A 187 2.20 0.11 7.91
CA ASN A 187 0.82 -0.27 7.66
C ASN A 187 -0.02 0.91 7.14
N GLY A 188 -1.28 0.69 6.77
CA GLY A 188 -2.15 1.73 6.20
C GLY A 188 -2.37 2.94 7.11
N THR A 189 -2.49 2.74 8.43
CA THR A 189 -2.54 3.84 9.40
C THR A 189 -1.24 4.63 9.39
N GLY A 190 -0.10 3.93 9.40
CA GLY A 190 1.22 4.54 9.29
C GLY A 190 1.43 5.31 7.99
N CYS A 191 0.95 4.82 6.86
CA CYS A 191 1.01 5.51 5.57
C CYS A 191 0.12 6.77 5.54
N SER A 192 -1.09 6.67 6.12
CA SER A 192 -2.07 7.76 6.15
C SER A 192 -1.65 8.92 7.04
N LEU A 193 -0.97 8.61 8.16
CA LEU A 193 -0.51 9.59 9.15
C LEU A 193 0.90 10.12 8.88
N ALA A 194 1.61 9.58 7.88
CA ALA A 194 2.96 10.00 7.55
C ALA A 194 2.93 11.39 6.90
N PRO A 195 3.92 12.25 7.19
CA PRO A 195 3.98 13.60 6.64
C PRO A 195 4.13 13.55 5.12
N GLN A 196 3.60 14.55 4.43
CA GLN A 196 3.78 14.68 2.99
C GLN A 196 5.27 14.64 2.62
N GLY A 197 5.61 13.83 1.61
CA GLY A 197 6.98 13.71 1.10
C GLY A 197 7.80 12.59 1.76
N TRP A 198 7.25 11.87 2.74
CA TRP A 198 7.92 10.67 3.29
C TRP A 198 8.29 9.67 2.19
N GLU A 199 7.50 9.58 1.13
CA GLU A 199 7.74 8.72 -0.02
C GLU A 199 9.06 9.06 -0.71
N THR A 200 9.34 10.36 -0.88
CA THR A 200 10.58 10.89 -1.45
C THR A 200 11.78 10.57 -0.55
N TYR A 201 11.65 10.78 0.76
CA TYR A 201 12.73 10.45 1.71
C TYR A 201 12.99 8.94 1.77
N MET A 202 11.95 8.12 1.68
CA MET A 202 12.10 6.66 1.59
C MET A 202 12.80 6.26 0.30
N TYR A 203 12.40 6.83 -0.84
CA TYR A 203 13.07 6.61 -2.11
C TYR A 203 14.56 6.98 -2.04
N GLN A 204 14.88 8.15 -1.48
CA GLN A 204 16.27 8.59 -1.31
C GLN A 204 17.07 7.66 -0.40
N PHE A 205 16.47 7.22 0.71
CA PHE A 205 17.09 6.26 1.60
C PHE A 205 17.42 4.96 0.87
N LEU A 206 16.43 4.31 0.24
CA LEU A 206 16.63 3.04 -0.46
C LEU A 206 17.63 3.17 -1.62
N SER A 207 17.55 4.26 -2.38
CA SER A 207 18.45 4.51 -3.52
C SER A 207 19.88 4.84 -3.10
N SER A 208 20.12 5.20 -1.84
CA SER A 208 21.46 5.47 -1.31
C SER A 208 22.19 4.21 -0.84
N LEU A 209 21.50 3.06 -0.79
CA LEU A 209 22.05 1.81 -0.29
C LEU A 209 22.70 1.00 -1.42
N ASP A 210 23.77 0.28 -1.10
CA ASP A 210 24.50 -0.55 -2.05
C ASP A 210 23.76 -1.86 -2.34
N GLU A 211 23.49 -2.14 -3.62
CA GLU A 211 22.72 -3.30 -4.06
C GLU A 211 23.38 -4.65 -3.73
N LYS A 212 24.71 -4.71 -3.64
CA LYS A 212 25.45 -5.97 -3.46
C LYS A 212 25.58 -6.35 -1.99
N THR A 213 25.82 -5.38 -1.13
CA THR A 213 26.12 -5.55 0.29
C THR A 213 24.88 -5.34 1.14
N GLN A 214 24.14 -4.24 0.92
CA GLN A 214 22.97 -3.87 1.71
C GLN A 214 21.65 -4.41 1.13
N LYS A 215 21.63 -4.74 -0.17
CA LYS A 215 20.54 -5.47 -0.85
C LYS A 215 19.14 -4.90 -0.54
N PRO A 216 18.92 -3.57 -0.68
CA PRO A 216 17.63 -2.95 -0.42
C PRO A 216 16.56 -3.51 -1.37
N LYS A 217 15.36 -3.78 -0.85
CA LYS A 217 14.26 -4.30 -1.66
C LYS A 217 12.91 -3.85 -1.11
N ILE A 218 12.00 -3.42 -1.98
CA ILE A 218 10.57 -3.38 -1.64
C ILE A 218 10.03 -4.80 -1.81
N THR A 219 9.59 -5.41 -0.72
CA THR A 219 9.06 -6.78 -0.72
C THR A 219 7.54 -6.83 -0.82
N ARG A 220 6.87 -5.75 -0.42
CA ARG A 220 5.44 -5.54 -0.61
C ARG A 220 5.13 -4.06 -0.72
N ILE A 221 4.19 -3.70 -1.59
CA ILE A 221 3.54 -2.39 -1.58
C ILE A 221 2.08 -2.57 -1.94
N ASP A 222 1.19 -1.93 -1.18
CA ASP A 222 -0.24 -1.89 -1.50
C ASP A 222 -0.58 -0.47 -1.97
N LEU A 223 -1.18 -0.36 -3.14
CA LEU A 223 -1.62 0.90 -3.75
C LEU A 223 -3.14 0.98 -3.71
N ALA A 224 -3.70 2.11 -3.29
CA ALA A 224 -5.13 2.25 -3.09
C ALA A 224 -5.71 3.49 -3.77
N HIS A 225 -6.97 3.40 -4.16
CA HIS A 225 -7.81 4.49 -4.63
C HIS A 225 -9.15 4.45 -3.87
N ASP A 226 -9.61 5.60 -3.39
CA ASP A 226 -10.82 5.72 -2.59
C ASP A 226 -11.89 6.55 -3.30
N ASP A 227 -13.03 5.93 -3.60
CA ASP A 227 -14.26 6.63 -3.96
C ASP A 227 -15.14 6.78 -2.71
N LEU A 228 -14.95 7.88 -1.98
CA LEU A 228 -15.58 8.10 -0.67
C LEU A 228 -17.12 8.16 -0.73
N LYS A 229 -17.69 8.51 -1.87
CA LYS A 229 -19.13 8.72 -2.05
C LYS A 229 -19.78 7.64 -2.90
N GLY A 230 -19.01 6.70 -3.45
CA GLY A 230 -19.48 5.62 -4.32
C GLY A 230 -20.08 6.16 -5.62
N GLU A 231 -19.49 7.22 -6.16
CA GLU A 231 -20.01 7.89 -7.34
C GLU A 231 -19.65 7.18 -8.65
N TYR A 232 -18.55 6.45 -8.67
CA TYR A 232 -18.01 5.81 -9.87
C TYR A 232 -17.47 4.39 -9.62
N LEU A 233 -17.05 4.03 -8.40
CA LEU A 233 -16.74 2.65 -8.02
C LEU A 233 -17.96 1.98 -7.38
N ASP A 234 -18.26 0.79 -7.85
CA ASP A 234 -19.31 -0.08 -7.33
C ASP A 234 -18.85 -1.54 -7.44
N VAL A 235 -18.97 -2.30 -6.35
CA VAL A 235 -18.43 -3.67 -6.26
C VAL A 235 -19.13 -4.65 -7.20
N HIS A 236 -20.42 -4.49 -7.49
CA HIS A 236 -21.15 -5.33 -8.44
C HIS A 236 -20.78 -4.99 -9.88
N VAL A 237 -20.59 -3.70 -10.17
CA VAL A 237 -20.10 -3.27 -11.49
C VAL A 237 -18.70 -3.83 -11.73
N LEU A 238 -17.82 -3.80 -10.73
CA LEU A 238 -16.47 -4.36 -10.83
C LEU A 238 -16.49 -5.89 -11.03
N ASP A 239 -17.42 -6.59 -10.39
CA ASP A 239 -17.61 -8.04 -10.58
C ASP A 239 -18.10 -8.38 -12.00
N GLN A 240 -19.03 -7.56 -12.53
CA GLN A 240 -19.47 -7.70 -13.91
C GLN A 240 -18.34 -7.40 -14.91
N LEU A 241 -17.54 -6.37 -14.66
CA LEU A 241 -16.36 -6.04 -15.47
C LEU A 241 -15.36 -7.20 -15.52
N GLU A 242 -15.21 -7.95 -14.43
CA GLU A 242 -14.39 -9.17 -14.45
C GLU A 242 -15.08 -10.32 -15.19
N THR A 243 -16.39 -10.50 -15.04
CA THR A 243 -17.15 -11.47 -15.83
C THR A 243 -17.00 -11.20 -17.34
N ASP A 244 -16.86 -9.93 -17.72
CA ASP A 244 -16.64 -9.46 -19.08
C ASP A 244 -15.16 -9.53 -19.53
N ASP A 245 -14.28 -10.17 -18.75
CA ASP A 245 -12.85 -10.43 -19.03
C ASP A 245 -11.96 -9.17 -19.08
N LEU A 246 -12.39 -8.04 -18.47
CA LEU A 246 -11.68 -6.77 -18.55
C LEU A 246 -10.51 -6.63 -17.57
N PHE A 247 -10.44 -7.47 -16.52
CA PHE A 247 -9.24 -7.55 -15.68
C PHE A 247 -8.18 -8.50 -16.27
N HIS A 248 -8.47 -9.21 -17.36
CA HIS A 248 -7.56 -10.19 -17.93
C HIS A 248 -6.23 -9.55 -18.36
N CYS A 249 -5.13 -10.06 -17.82
CA CYS A 249 -3.78 -9.52 -18.07
C CYS A 249 -2.96 -10.38 -19.05
N GLY A 250 -3.64 -11.24 -19.81
CA GLY A 250 -3.03 -12.33 -20.57
C GLY A 250 -2.66 -13.53 -19.69
N GLY A 251 -2.64 -14.73 -20.28
CA GLY A 251 -2.27 -15.97 -19.59
C GLY A 251 -3.47 -16.67 -18.96
N ALA A 252 -3.28 -17.32 -17.81
CA ALA A 252 -4.36 -18.01 -17.12
C ALA A 252 -5.34 -16.99 -16.48
N PRO A 253 -6.66 -17.26 -16.50
CA PRO A 253 -7.64 -16.44 -15.80
C PRO A 253 -7.32 -16.28 -14.31
N HIS A 254 -7.71 -15.14 -13.73
CA HIS A 254 -7.53 -14.88 -12.31
C HIS A 254 -8.45 -15.77 -11.47
N THR A 255 -8.03 -16.06 -10.24
CA THR A 255 -8.96 -16.58 -9.23
C THR A 255 -9.82 -15.41 -8.74
N VAL A 256 -11.15 -15.54 -8.83
CA VAL A 256 -12.10 -14.56 -8.32
C VAL A 256 -12.65 -15.02 -6.98
N GLY A 257 -12.74 -14.12 -6.00
CA GLY A 257 -13.27 -14.43 -4.68
C GLY A 257 -14.24 -13.37 -4.18
N HIS A 258 -15.43 -13.82 -3.78
CA HIS A 258 -16.48 -12.99 -3.21
C HIS A 258 -16.51 -13.15 -1.68
N LEU A 259 -16.15 -12.10 -0.93
CA LEU A 259 -16.29 -12.07 0.53
C LEU A 259 -17.46 -11.16 0.94
N GLY A 260 -18.23 -11.60 1.94
CA GLY A 260 -19.50 -10.97 2.32
C GLY A 260 -20.71 -11.78 1.82
N ASN A 261 -21.92 -11.29 2.06
CA ASN A 261 -23.14 -12.01 1.72
C ASN A 261 -23.66 -11.64 0.32
N TRP A 262 -22.88 -11.97 -0.71
CA TRP A 262 -23.18 -11.66 -2.12
C TRP A 262 -24.48 -12.29 -2.62
N LYS A 263 -24.81 -13.51 -2.17
CA LYS A 263 -25.99 -14.25 -2.62
C LYS A 263 -27.31 -13.51 -2.38
N TYR A 264 -27.37 -12.72 -1.30
CA TYR A 264 -28.57 -12.01 -0.88
C TYR A 264 -28.36 -10.50 -0.82
N ASP A 265 -27.40 -9.99 -1.61
CA ASP A 265 -27.13 -8.56 -1.75
C ASP A 265 -26.86 -7.82 -0.43
N ASP A 266 -25.95 -8.38 0.38
CA ASP A 266 -25.53 -7.81 1.67
C ASP A 266 -26.70 -7.36 2.58
N PRO A 267 -27.60 -8.27 3.00
CA PRO A 267 -28.85 -7.90 3.68
C PRO A 267 -28.64 -7.26 5.07
N ASN A 268 -27.41 -7.26 5.58
CA ASN A 268 -27.04 -6.70 6.87
C ASN A 268 -26.13 -5.45 6.75
N ASN A 269 -25.92 -4.93 5.54
CA ASN A 269 -25.01 -3.83 5.24
C ASN A 269 -23.63 -4.02 5.89
N ASN A 270 -23.08 -5.24 5.85
CA ASN A 270 -21.77 -5.55 6.42
C ASN A 270 -20.62 -5.22 5.45
N GLY A 271 -20.93 -4.96 4.19
CA GLY A 271 -19.97 -4.70 3.13
C GLY A 271 -19.63 -5.96 2.34
N LEU A 272 -19.54 -5.79 1.03
CA LEU A 272 -19.04 -6.78 0.09
C LEU A 272 -17.58 -6.48 -0.28
N THR A 273 -16.87 -7.52 -0.67
CA THR A 273 -15.50 -7.43 -1.19
C THR A 273 -15.32 -8.39 -2.35
N LEU A 274 -14.85 -7.86 -3.47
CA LEU A 274 -14.41 -8.60 -4.65
C LEU A 274 -12.89 -8.72 -4.60
N ASN A 275 -12.39 -9.94 -4.73
CA ASN A 275 -10.97 -10.27 -4.79
C ASN A 275 -10.62 -10.78 -6.19
N ILE A 276 -9.56 -10.22 -6.79
CA ILE A 276 -9.03 -10.64 -8.09
C ILE A 276 -7.59 -11.14 -7.90
N GLY A 277 -7.36 -12.41 -8.21
CA GLY A 277 -6.11 -13.13 -7.99
C GLY A 277 -6.06 -13.83 -6.62
N LYS A 278 -4.88 -14.37 -6.27
CA LYS A 278 -4.66 -15.01 -4.97
C LYS A 278 -3.73 -14.18 -4.10
N ARG A 279 -3.98 -14.17 -2.80
CA ARG A 279 -3.18 -13.39 -1.83
C ARG A 279 -1.72 -13.85 -1.74
N ASP A 280 -1.41 -15.10 -2.07
CA ASP A 280 -0.05 -15.65 -2.09
C ASP A 280 0.71 -15.32 -3.38
N SER A 281 0.03 -14.81 -4.42
CA SER A 281 0.62 -14.41 -5.70
C SER A 281 1.26 -13.02 -5.61
N GLY A 282 2.06 -12.64 -6.61
CA GLY A 282 2.74 -11.34 -6.57
C GLY A 282 1.86 -10.14 -6.89
N LYS A 283 0.66 -10.34 -7.43
CA LYS A 283 -0.34 -9.30 -7.64
C LYS A 283 -1.69 -9.80 -7.18
N PHE A 284 -2.37 -9.00 -6.36
CA PHE A 284 -3.69 -9.31 -5.82
C PHE A 284 -4.50 -8.02 -5.67
N ALA A 285 -5.70 -7.96 -6.25
CA ALA A 285 -6.58 -6.81 -6.09
C ALA A 285 -7.77 -7.10 -5.18
N ARG A 286 -8.20 -6.05 -4.46
CA ARG A 286 -9.37 -6.03 -3.59
C ARG A 286 -10.19 -4.80 -3.90
N PHE A 287 -11.48 -4.99 -4.13
CA PHE A 287 -12.46 -3.92 -4.26
C PHE A 287 -13.49 -4.12 -3.17
N TYR A 288 -13.63 -3.17 -2.25
CA TYR A 288 -14.48 -3.38 -1.09
C TYR A 288 -15.14 -2.11 -0.59
N GLU A 289 -16.32 -2.28 0.01
CA GLU A 289 -17.08 -1.21 0.63
C GLU A 289 -16.43 -0.81 1.98
N LYS A 290 -15.42 0.07 1.88
CA LYS A 290 -14.59 0.55 2.98
C LYS A 290 -15.41 1.22 4.08
N GLY A 291 -16.44 1.99 3.73
CA GLY A 291 -17.31 2.66 4.70
C GLY A 291 -18.01 1.68 5.63
N LYS A 292 -18.69 0.69 5.05
CA LYS A 292 -19.33 -0.40 5.79
C LYS A 292 -18.33 -1.20 6.63
N LYS A 293 -17.13 -1.48 6.09
CA LYS A 293 -16.04 -2.14 6.84
C LYS A 293 -15.56 -1.34 8.06
N LEU A 294 -15.58 -0.01 7.98
CA LEU A 294 -15.26 0.88 9.10
C LEU A 294 -16.43 1.05 10.09
N GLY A 295 -17.59 0.42 9.80
CA GLY A 295 -18.78 0.47 10.64
C GLY A 295 -19.80 1.52 10.22
N ASP A 296 -19.56 2.27 9.14
CA ASP A 296 -20.51 3.25 8.60
C ASP A 296 -21.54 2.59 7.69
N LYS A 297 -22.44 1.81 8.25
CA LYS A 297 -23.35 0.98 7.46
C LYS A 297 -24.36 1.78 6.65
N ASP A 298 -24.92 2.82 7.28
CA ASP A 298 -26.02 3.62 6.74
C ASP A 298 -25.71 5.13 6.82
N GLY A 299 -24.46 5.49 7.10
CA GLY A 299 -24.02 6.87 7.23
C GLY A 299 -23.52 7.50 5.94
N GLU A 300 -22.88 8.66 6.10
CA GLU A 300 -22.42 9.51 5.00
C GLU A 300 -21.39 8.83 4.07
N TYR A 301 -20.62 7.89 4.60
CA TYR A 301 -19.56 7.14 3.93
C TYR A 301 -19.95 5.69 3.64
N SER A 302 -21.21 5.28 3.86
CA SER A 302 -21.70 3.91 3.59
C SER A 302 -21.43 3.40 2.18
N ARG A 303 -21.38 4.32 1.20
CA ARG A 303 -21.06 4.04 -0.21
C ARG A 303 -19.58 4.11 -0.54
N TRP A 304 -18.71 4.33 0.44
CA TRP A 304 -17.26 4.42 0.20
C TRP A 304 -16.73 3.07 -0.29
N VAL A 305 -16.26 3.03 -1.54
CA VAL A 305 -15.56 1.88 -2.14
C VAL A 305 -14.07 2.18 -2.27
N ARG A 306 -13.22 1.22 -1.84
CA ARG A 306 -11.77 1.25 -2.06
C ARG A 306 -11.37 0.20 -3.09
N ALA A 307 -10.59 0.62 -4.09
CA ALA A 307 -9.82 -0.24 -4.96
C ALA A 307 -8.38 -0.34 -4.43
N GLU A 308 -7.88 -1.54 -4.19
CA GLU A 308 -6.56 -1.77 -3.58
C GLU A 308 -5.81 -2.85 -4.36
N VAL A 309 -4.59 -2.57 -4.79
CA VAL A 309 -3.71 -3.53 -5.46
C VAL A 309 -2.49 -3.79 -4.59
N GLU A 310 -2.37 -5.01 -4.13
CA GLU A 310 -1.21 -5.53 -3.41
C GLU A 310 -0.20 -6.12 -4.40
N PHE A 311 1.02 -5.60 -4.36
CA PHE A 311 2.17 -6.14 -5.05
C PHE A 311 3.15 -6.77 -4.07
N LYS A 312 3.62 -7.99 -4.36
CA LYS A 312 4.62 -8.73 -3.59
C LYS A 312 5.77 -9.14 -4.46
N ALA A 313 6.99 -9.06 -3.94
CA ALA A 313 8.18 -9.33 -4.72
C ALA A 313 8.61 -10.82 -4.73
N ASN A 314 7.63 -11.72 -4.89
CA ASN A 314 7.82 -13.17 -5.00
C ASN A 314 7.94 -13.64 -6.46
N ASP A 315 7.18 -13.05 -7.38
CA ASP A 315 7.19 -13.32 -8.82
C ASP A 315 7.47 -12.08 -9.67
N ARG A 316 7.76 -10.94 -9.03
CA ARG A 316 8.00 -9.65 -9.68
C ARG A 316 9.04 -8.82 -8.93
N PHE A 317 9.65 -7.91 -9.67
CA PHE A 317 10.48 -6.86 -9.11
C PHE A 317 9.61 -5.63 -8.84
N ILE A 318 9.76 -5.01 -7.67
CA ILE A 318 9.08 -3.78 -7.29
C ILE A 318 10.13 -2.66 -7.27
N PRO A 319 10.18 -1.78 -8.30
CA PRO A 319 11.17 -0.72 -8.38
C PRO A 319 10.87 0.37 -7.35
N PHE A 320 11.91 1.05 -6.86
CA PHE A 320 11.74 2.16 -5.90
C PHE A 320 10.94 3.33 -6.48
N ASP A 321 10.91 3.49 -7.79
CA ASP A 321 10.13 4.50 -8.49
C ASP A 321 8.62 4.43 -8.18
N VAL A 322 8.11 3.28 -7.73
CA VAL A 322 6.72 3.15 -7.24
C VAL A 322 6.41 4.11 -6.09
N LEU A 323 7.41 4.53 -5.33
CA LEU A 323 7.26 5.51 -4.25
C LEU A 323 7.01 6.92 -4.80
N LYS A 324 7.56 7.24 -5.99
CA LYS A 324 7.44 8.57 -6.61
C LYS A 324 6.21 8.69 -7.51
N ASP A 325 5.84 7.62 -8.21
CA ASP A 325 4.67 7.60 -9.11
C ASP A 325 3.80 6.36 -8.86
N PRO A 326 3.17 6.24 -7.67
CA PRO A 326 2.33 5.09 -7.33
C PRO A 326 1.19 4.92 -8.34
N SER A 327 0.62 6.00 -8.88
CA SER A 327 -0.50 5.92 -9.81
C SER A 327 -0.14 5.21 -11.11
N ALA A 328 1.06 5.42 -11.67
CA ALA A 328 1.44 4.73 -12.90
C ALA A 328 1.49 3.20 -12.70
N TYR A 329 1.97 2.73 -11.55
CA TYR A 329 2.00 1.31 -11.22
C TYR A 329 0.63 0.75 -10.85
N PHE A 330 -0.22 1.56 -10.21
CA PHE A 330 -1.63 1.22 -9.98
C PHE A 330 -2.34 1.01 -11.31
N MET A 331 -2.26 1.98 -12.23
CA MET A 331 -2.86 1.90 -13.57
C MET A 331 -2.31 0.73 -14.41
N GLY A 332 -1.04 0.37 -14.22
CA GLY A 332 -0.43 -0.79 -14.87
C GLY A 332 -0.83 -2.13 -14.27
N ALA A 333 -1.61 -2.16 -13.19
CA ALA A 333 -2.02 -3.38 -12.53
C ALA A 333 -3.03 -4.20 -13.35
N TYR A 334 -4.08 -3.55 -13.89
CA TYR A 334 -5.15 -4.19 -14.63
C TYR A 334 -5.62 -3.32 -15.80
N PRO A 335 -5.95 -3.90 -16.96
CA PRO A 335 -6.34 -3.12 -18.13
C PRO A 335 -7.55 -2.22 -17.90
N VAL A 336 -8.57 -2.74 -17.22
CA VAL A 336 -9.80 -2.00 -16.87
C VAL A 336 -9.56 -0.72 -16.09
N PHE A 337 -8.37 -0.52 -15.51
CA PHE A 337 -8.07 0.73 -14.81
C PHE A 337 -7.89 1.91 -15.78
N ALA A 338 -7.37 1.67 -16.98
CA ALA A 338 -7.28 2.68 -18.03
C ALA A 338 -8.66 3.17 -18.49
N ASP A 339 -9.66 2.28 -18.37
CA ASP A 339 -11.03 2.71 -18.44
C ASP A 339 -11.34 3.50 -17.16
N LEU A 340 -11.38 2.85 -16.00
CA LEU A 340 -11.98 3.38 -14.75
C LEU A 340 -11.44 4.73 -14.27
N PHE A 341 -10.18 5.05 -14.54
CA PHE A 341 -9.51 6.23 -14.03
C PHE A 341 -8.92 7.07 -15.17
N ASP A 342 -9.02 8.39 -15.04
CA ASP A 342 -8.43 9.32 -16.00
C ASP A 342 -6.97 9.63 -15.61
N TYR A 343 -6.04 8.81 -16.11
CA TYR A 343 -4.62 8.96 -15.84
C TYR A 343 -3.76 8.47 -17.01
N GLU A 344 -2.90 9.34 -17.52
CA GLU A 344 -2.17 9.10 -18.78
C GLU A 344 -0.92 8.23 -18.61
N ARG A 345 -0.31 8.21 -17.41
CA ARG A 345 0.94 7.46 -17.17
C ARG A 345 0.65 6.03 -16.72
N ILE A 346 1.28 5.04 -17.34
CA ILE A 346 1.12 3.63 -16.97
C ILE A 346 2.49 2.95 -16.93
N ASN A 347 2.78 2.26 -15.82
CA ASN A 347 4.00 1.47 -15.62
C ASN A 347 3.63 0.05 -15.15
N LYS A 348 4.17 -0.97 -15.79
CA LYS A 348 4.00 -2.37 -15.35
C LYS A 348 5.19 -2.79 -14.49
N LEU A 349 4.91 -3.61 -13.48
CA LEU A 349 5.97 -4.29 -12.76
C LEU A 349 6.56 -5.41 -13.62
N GLU A 350 7.88 -5.48 -13.63
CA GLU A 350 8.61 -6.54 -14.30
C GLU A 350 8.38 -7.87 -13.57
N ILE A 351 7.88 -8.85 -14.32
CA ILE A 351 7.76 -10.22 -13.82
C ILE A 351 9.18 -10.79 -13.76
N ILE A 352 9.54 -11.32 -12.59
CA ILE A 352 10.76 -12.12 -12.48
C ILE A 352 10.46 -13.40 -13.24
N GLN A 353 10.96 -13.47 -14.47
CA GLN A 353 11.04 -14.74 -15.16
C GLN A 353 11.95 -15.61 -14.30
N LYS A 354 11.37 -16.52 -13.50
CA LYS A 354 12.12 -17.66 -13.02
C LYS A 354 12.56 -18.38 -14.28
N ILE A 355 13.78 -18.13 -14.71
CA ILE A 355 14.38 -18.90 -15.77
C ILE A 355 14.24 -20.34 -15.31
N SER A 356 13.61 -21.13 -16.17
CA SER A 356 13.50 -22.58 -16.13
C SER A 356 14.87 -23.27 -16.14
N GLU A 357 15.92 -22.66 -15.60
CA GLU A 357 17.27 -23.19 -15.47
C GLU A 357 17.27 -24.43 -14.57
N ILE A 358 16.45 -24.45 -13.52
CA ILE A 358 16.32 -25.63 -12.65
C ILE A 358 15.65 -26.79 -13.40
N THR A 359 14.67 -26.52 -14.26
CA THR A 359 13.99 -27.56 -15.05
C THR A 359 14.85 -28.04 -16.23
N LEU A 360 15.60 -27.14 -16.88
CA LEU A 360 16.58 -27.50 -17.92
C LEU A 360 17.72 -28.34 -17.34
N GLN A 361 18.28 -27.94 -16.20
CA GLN A 361 19.37 -28.69 -15.56
C GLN A 361 18.90 -30.10 -15.16
N HIS A 362 17.72 -30.23 -14.54
CA HIS A 362 17.13 -31.54 -14.23
C HIS A 362 16.81 -32.37 -15.49
N SER A 363 16.43 -31.74 -16.59
CA SER A 363 16.18 -32.44 -17.88
C SER A 363 17.47 -32.90 -18.54
N PHE A 364 18.56 -32.12 -18.43
CA PHE A 364 19.88 -32.51 -18.92
C PHE A 364 20.52 -33.63 -18.08
N ASP A 365 20.26 -33.68 -16.78
CA ASP A 365 20.75 -34.74 -15.92
C ASP A 365 20.02 -36.07 -16.18
N TRP A 366 18.74 -36.02 -16.57
CA TRP A 366 17.96 -37.20 -16.98
C TRP A 366 18.37 -37.77 -18.34
N LEU A 367 18.86 -36.92 -19.25
CA LEU A 367 19.36 -37.32 -20.58
C LEU A 367 20.79 -37.87 -20.55
N LYS A 368 21.48 -37.82 -19.41
CA LYS A 368 22.84 -38.36 -19.21
C LYS A 368 22.86 -39.73 -18.51
N THR A 369 21.71 -40.21 -18.08
CA THR A 369 21.44 -41.61 -17.69
C THR A 369 20.79 -42.35 -18.85
#